data_AF-A0A971C2T2-F1
#
_entry.id   AF-A0A971C2T2-F1
#
_cell.length_a   1.000
_cell.length_b   1.000
_cell.length_c   1.000
_cell.angle_alpha   90.00
_cell.angle_beta   90.00
_cell.angle_gamma   90.00
#
_symmetry.space_group_name_H-M   'P 1'
#
loop_
_entity.id
_entity.type
_entity.pdbx_description
1 polymer ?
#
loop_
_entity_poly.entity_id
_entity_poly.type
_entity_poly.pdbx_seq_one_letter_code
_entity_poly.pdbx_strand_id
1 'polypeptide(L)'
;ERVINNNLAIGEDRLRSVFRLVPVLVSSAKLLLSAGFLVMSHRDFSMPRTTEILSDPDFVPPTRFEKCAFENALHNAYKSVEAIIGDPPKKEKKLLEKFEDAGIDPIRKMKKYDINTRHFVDKSYHELVIEFESFRNKYSAHGSTNLGNRKITIIELWNYQTLAWNILWTALEFQQRKLKEGNPT
;
A
#
# COMPACT_ATOMS: atom_id res chain seq x y z
N GLU A 1 -30.49 10.74 -27.17
CA GLU A 1 -29.49 9.96 -26.40
C GLU A 1 -29.85 9.99 -24.92
N ARG A 2 -29.84 8.85 -24.22
CA ARG A 2 -30.04 8.82 -22.77
C ARG A 2 -28.70 9.10 -22.10
N VAL A 3 -28.59 10.25 -21.43
CA VAL A 3 -27.50 10.53 -20.49
C VAL A 3 -27.66 9.54 -19.32
N ILE A 4 -26.80 8.54 -19.27
CA ILE A 4 -26.70 7.66 -18.10
C ILE A 4 -25.98 8.47 -17.02
N ASN A 5 -26.77 9.13 -16.16
CA ASN A 5 -26.25 9.68 -14.91
C ASN A 5 -25.81 8.49 -14.03
N ASN A 6 -24.55 8.10 -14.15
CA ASN A 6 -23.87 7.20 -13.21
C ASN A 6 -23.65 7.95 -11.88
N ASN A 7 -24.74 8.30 -11.20
CA ASN A 7 -24.67 8.71 -9.81
C ASN A 7 -24.35 7.46 -9.00
N LEU A 8 -23.05 7.26 -8.74
CA LEU A 8 -22.59 6.29 -7.76
C LEU A 8 -23.13 6.76 -6.41
N ALA A 9 -24.30 6.24 -6.02
CA ALA A 9 -24.90 6.55 -4.74
C ALA A 9 -24.02 5.93 -3.64
N ILE A 10 -23.14 6.74 -3.05
CA ILE A 10 -22.42 6.35 -1.85
C ILE A 10 -23.46 6.33 -0.72
N GLY A 11 -23.80 5.12 -0.25
CA GLY A 11 -24.77 4.97 0.84
C GLY A 11 -24.39 5.82 2.06
N GLU A 12 -25.40 6.38 2.71
CA GLU A 12 -25.23 7.29 3.86
C GLU A 12 -24.28 6.73 4.92
N ASP A 13 -24.35 5.42 5.18
CA ASP A 13 -23.49 4.73 6.15
C ASP A 13 -22.01 4.80 5.80
N ARG A 14 -21.67 4.72 4.50
CA ARG A 14 -20.29 4.85 4.03
C ARG A 14 -19.79 6.28 4.19
N LEU A 15 -20.61 7.28 3.83
CA LEU A 15 -20.28 8.69 4.06
C LEU A 15 -20.09 8.99 5.55
N ARG A 16 -21.01 8.53 6.40
CA ARG A 16 -20.93 8.68 7.85
C ARG A 16 -19.67 8.03 8.42
N SER A 17 -19.29 6.86 7.90
CA SER A 17 -18.04 6.19 8.30
C SER A 17 -16.81 6.99 7.89
N VAL A 18 -16.77 7.53 6.66
CA VAL A 18 -15.67 8.40 6.20
C VAL A 18 -15.57 9.65 7.07
N PHE A 19 -16.66 10.37 7.30
CA PHE A 19 -16.65 11.58 8.14
C PHE A 19 -16.23 11.32 9.59
N ARG A 20 -16.47 10.13 10.13
CA ARG A 20 -15.97 9.74 11.46
C ARG A 20 -14.46 9.52 11.51
N LEU A 21 -13.83 9.20 10.39
CA LEU A 21 -12.40 8.91 10.29
C LEU A 21 -11.58 10.13 9.88
N VAL A 22 -12.17 11.12 9.21
CA VAL A 22 -11.49 12.36 8.81
C VAL A 22 -10.82 13.07 9.99
N PRO A 23 -11.48 13.30 11.16
CA PRO A 23 -10.82 13.92 12.32
C PRO A 23 -9.59 13.15 12.80
N VAL A 24 -9.67 11.81 12.79
CA VAL A 24 -8.56 10.93 13.19
C VAL A 24 -7.39 11.08 12.21
N LEU A 25 -7.69 11.06 10.90
CA LEU A 25 -6.71 11.22 9.85
C LEU A 25 -5.97 12.56 9.95
N VAL A 26 -6.69 13.67 10.12
CA VAL A 26 -6.09 15.01 10.20
C VAL A 26 -5.38 15.27 11.53
N SER A 27 -5.74 14.55 12.59
CA SER A 27 -5.08 14.64 13.91
C SER A 27 -3.67 14.06 13.94
N SER A 28 -3.27 13.27 12.94
CA SER A 28 -1.97 12.61 12.88
C SER A 28 -1.27 12.90 11.56
N ALA A 29 -0.16 13.64 11.62
CA ALA A 29 0.67 13.92 10.46
C ALA A 29 1.13 12.63 9.75
N LYS A 30 1.42 11.57 10.52
CA LYS A 30 1.81 10.24 9.98
C LYS A 30 0.68 9.62 9.15
N LEU A 31 -0.55 9.61 9.67
CA LEU A 31 -1.70 9.07 8.95
C LEU A 31 -1.99 9.90 7.69
N LEU A 32 -1.95 11.23 7.80
CA LEU A 32 -2.20 12.13 6.67
C LEU A 32 -1.16 11.95 5.55
N LEU A 33 0.13 11.89 5.91
CA LEU A 33 1.21 11.61 4.94
C LEU A 33 1.06 10.23 4.32
N SER A 34 0.79 9.21 5.13
CA SER A 34 0.59 7.84 4.66
C SER A 34 -0.56 7.74 3.65
N ALA A 35 -1.70 8.38 3.94
CA ALA A 35 -2.83 8.45 3.04
C ALA A 35 -2.50 9.22 1.75
N GLY A 36 -1.79 10.35 1.85
CA GLY A 36 -1.36 11.13 0.69
C GLY A 36 -0.46 10.32 -0.25
N PHE A 37 0.53 9.61 0.30
CA PHE A 37 1.38 8.72 -0.50
C PHE A 37 0.58 7.57 -1.12
N LEU A 38 -0.37 6.98 -0.40
CA LEU A 38 -1.19 5.90 -0.95
C LEU A 38 -2.07 6.38 -2.11
N VAL A 39 -2.66 7.57 -1.99
CA VAL A 39 -3.42 8.20 -3.08
C VAL A 39 -2.53 8.45 -4.30
N MET A 40 -1.31 8.96 -4.09
CA MET A 40 -0.35 9.12 -5.20
C MET A 40 0.03 7.78 -5.83
N SER A 41 0.21 6.73 -5.03
CA SER A 41 0.49 5.38 -5.53
C SER A 41 -0.62 4.86 -6.44
N HIS A 42 -1.88 5.05 -6.05
CA HIS A 42 -3.02 4.65 -6.87
C HIS A 42 -3.26 5.58 -8.06
N ARG A 43 -2.89 6.86 -7.98
CA ARG A 43 -3.02 7.81 -9.10
C ARG A 43 -2.01 7.52 -10.20
N ASP A 44 -0.77 7.23 -9.82
CA ASP A 44 0.32 6.92 -10.76
C ASP A 44 0.17 5.51 -11.35
N PHE A 45 -0.73 4.70 -10.78
CA PHE A 45 -1.13 3.41 -11.31
C PHE A 45 -2.09 3.58 -12.51
N SER A 46 -1.54 3.54 -13.72
CA SER A 46 -2.35 3.35 -14.93
C SER A 46 -2.80 1.90 -14.99
N MET A 47 -4.03 1.61 -14.55
CA MET A 47 -4.54 0.24 -14.55
C MET A 47 -4.64 -0.28 -15.99
N PRO A 48 -3.96 -1.39 -16.34
CA PRO A 48 -4.15 -2.07 -17.61
C PRO A 48 -5.61 -2.51 -17.77
N ARG A 49 -6.04 -2.82 -18.99
CA ARG A 49 -7.41 -3.29 -19.19
C ARG A 49 -7.62 -4.55 -18.35
N THR A 50 -8.78 -4.68 -17.71
CA THR A 50 -9.07 -5.84 -16.84
C THR A 50 -8.85 -7.17 -17.56
N THR A 51 -9.09 -7.22 -18.87
CA THR A 51 -8.82 -8.38 -19.73
C THR A 51 -7.34 -8.74 -19.82
N GLU A 52 -6.44 -7.76 -19.87
CA GLU A 52 -4.98 -7.96 -19.96
C GLU A 52 -4.43 -8.56 -18.66
N ILE A 53 -4.93 -8.08 -17.52
CA ILE A 53 -4.54 -8.57 -16.18
C ILE A 53 -5.01 -10.00 -15.96
N LEU A 54 -6.25 -10.32 -16.37
CA LEU A 54 -6.82 -11.66 -16.22
C LEU A 54 -6.16 -12.67 -17.18
N SER A 55 -5.69 -12.22 -18.33
CA SER A 55 -5.01 -13.08 -19.32
C SER A 55 -3.53 -13.30 -19.03
N ASP A 56 -2.88 -12.34 -18.38
CA ASP A 56 -1.43 -12.38 -18.12
C ASP A 56 -1.11 -11.86 -16.70
N PRO A 57 -1.00 -12.76 -15.71
CA PRO A 57 -0.60 -12.38 -14.36
C PRO A 57 0.87 -11.89 -14.29
N ASP A 58 1.67 -12.17 -15.31
CA ASP A 58 3.07 -11.73 -15.40
C ASP A 58 3.19 -10.40 -16.16
N PHE A 59 2.05 -9.71 -16.37
CA PHE A 59 2.00 -8.46 -17.09
C PHE A 59 2.94 -7.41 -16.49
N VAL A 60 3.82 -6.90 -17.35
CA VAL A 60 4.71 -5.76 -17.09
C VAL A 60 4.34 -4.66 -18.08
N PRO A 61 4.31 -3.39 -17.66
CA PRO A 61 3.98 -2.30 -18.57
C PRO A 61 4.91 -2.27 -19.79
N PRO A 62 4.37 -2.14 -21.01
CA PRO A 62 5.16 -2.24 -22.23
C PRO A 62 6.05 -1.01 -22.45
N THR A 63 5.60 0.18 -22.08
CA THR A 63 6.34 1.42 -22.35
C THR A 63 7.23 1.85 -21.19
N ARG A 64 8.31 2.59 -21.49
CA ARG A 64 9.19 3.17 -20.46
C ARG A 64 8.44 4.13 -19.52
N PHE A 65 7.48 4.88 -20.05
CA PHE A 65 6.67 5.82 -19.26
C PHE A 65 5.82 5.09 -18.22
N GLU A 66 5.12 4.02 -18.62
CA GLU A 66 4.31 3.24 -17.68
C GLU A 66 5.17 2.47 -16.67
N LYS A 67 6.35 1.97 -17.08
CA LYS A 67 7.32 1.36 -16.15
C LYS A 67 7.77 2.36 -15.08
N CYS A 68 8.08 3.60 -15.48
CA CYS A 68 8.41 4.68 -14.54
C CYS A 68 7.23 5.02 -13.63
N ALA A 69 6.00 5.01 -14.16
CA ALA A 69 4.79 5.21 -13.37
C ALA A 69 4.59 4.10 -12.32
N PHE A 70 4.85 2.83 -12.67
CA PHE A 70 4.81 1.70 -11.74
C PHE A 70 5.88 1.82 -10.65
N GLU A 71 7.10 2.25 -11.00
CA GLU A 71 8.16 2.51 -10.02
C GLU A 71 7.75 3.63 -9.05
N ASN A 72 7.22 4.74 -9.56
CA ASN A 72 6.72 5.83 -8.72
C ASN A 72 5.57 5.36 -7.81
N ALA A 73 4.64 4.58 -8.36
CA ALA A 73 3.55 3.99 -7.59
C ALA A 73 4.08 3.09 -6.47
N LEU A 74 5.06 2.24 -6.77
CA LEU A 74 5.73 1.37 -5.79
C LEU A 74 6.40 2.20 -4.68
N HIS A 75 7.16 3.23 -5.06
CA HIS A 75 7.82 4.13 -4.10
C HIS A 75 6.83 4.84 -3.19
N ASN A 76 5.70 5.31 -3.75
CA ASN A 76 4.66 5.95 -2.98
C ASN A 76 3.95 4.95 -2.05
N ALA A 77 3.69 3.72 -2.49
CA ALA A 77 3.18 2.66 -1.59
C ALA A 77 4.17 2.37 -0.45
N TYR A 78 5.48 2.36 -0.72
CA TYR A 78 6.49 2.18 0.31
C TYR A 78 6.52 3.34 1.31
N LYS A 79 6.52 4.59 0.82
CA LYS A 79 6.46 5.79 1.66
C LYS A 79 5.20 5.84 2.53
N SER A 80 4.08 5.29 2.04
CA SER A 80 2.86 5.15 2.82
C SER A 80 3.06 4.26 4.04
N VAL A 81 3.73 3.11 3.88
CA VAL A 81 4.12 2.21 4.97
C VAL A 81 5.12 2.88 5.90
N GLU A 82 6.18 3.46 5.35
CA GLU A 82 7.25 4.15 6.07
C GLU A 82 6.71 5.31 6.93
N ALA A 83 5.68 6.04 6.48
CA ALA A 83 5.07 7.11 7.27
C ALA A 83 4.45 6.59 8.59
N ILE A 84 4.01 5.33 8.62
CA ILE A 84 3.38 4.69 9.79
C ILE A 84 4.43 4.01 10.68
N ILE A 85 5.19 3.07 10.13
CA ILE A 85 6.14 2.24 10.90
C ILE A 85 7.57 2.82 10.91
N GLY A 86 7.84 3.87 10.13
CA GLY A 86 9.19 4.40 9.87
C GLY A 86 10.02 3.49 8.96
N ASP A 87 11.26 3.90 8.69
CA ASP A 87 12.22 3.06 7.95
C ASP A 87 12.45 1.73 8.70
N PRO A 88 12.32 0.56 8.04
CA PRO A 88 12.52 -0.74 8.67
C PRO A 88 13.96 -0.89 9.18
N PRO A 89 14.18 -1.03 10.50
CA PRO A 89 15.52 -1.21 11.03
C PRO A 89 16.03 -2.62 10.72
N LYS A 90 17.35 -2.75 10.51
CA LYS A 90 18.01 -4.06 10.35
C LYS A 90 17.81 -5.02 11.53
N LYS A 91 17.50 -4.49 12.72
CA LYS A 91 17.27 -5.29 13.93
C LYS A 91 15.78 -5.61 14.05
N GLU A 92 15.43 -6.88 13.92
CA GLU A 92 14.06 -7.40 14.00
C GLU A 92 13.28 -6.87 15.21
N LYS A 93 13.86 -6.95 16.42
CA LYS A 93 13.22 -6.46 17.65
C LYS A 93 12.71 -5.01 17.52
N LYS A 94 13.49 -4.12 16.90
CA LYS A 94 13.11 -2.71 16.72
C LYS A 94 12.01 -2.54 15.69
N LEU A 95 11.93 -3.42 14.70
CA LEU A 95 10.85 -3.41 13.73
C LEU A 95 9.54 -3.87 14.37
N LEU A 96 9.59 -4.89 15.23
CA LEU A 96 8.43 -5.33 16.01
C LEU A 96 7.90 -4.23 16.93
N GLU A 97 8.78 -3.53 17.66
CA GLU A 97 8.43 -2.37 18.50
C GLU A 97 7.70 -1.28 17.67
N LYS A 98 8.17 -0.99 16.45
CA LYS A 98 7.52 -0.02 15.54
C LYS A 98 6.13 -0.46 15.08
N PHE A 99 5.89 -1.75 14.88
CA PHE A 99 4.57 -2.27 14.56
C PHE A 99 3.62 -2.11 15.76
N GLU A 100 4.07 -2.48 16.96
CA GLU A 100 3.29 -2.36 18.19
C GLU A 100 2.95 -0.90 18.51
N ASP A 101 3.90 0.03 18.36
CA ASP A 101 3.69 1.47 18.55
C ASP A 101 2.63 2.04 17.60
N ALA A 102 2.53 1.47 16.40
CA ALA A 102 1.51 1.81 15.40
C ALA A 102 0.19 1.07 15.62
N GLY A 103 0.09 0.20 16.63
CA GLY A 103 -1.09 -0.61 16.92
C GLY A 103 -1.34 -1.72 15.89
N ILE A 104 -0.28 -2.18 15.23
CA ILE A 104 -0.31 -3.19 14.19
C ILE A 104 0.26 -4.48 14.76
N ASP A 105 -0.48 -5.57 14.63
CA ASP A 105 0.03 -6.90 14.95
C ASP A 105 0.99 -7.37 13.84
N PRO A 106 2.30 -7.53 14.13
CA PRO A 106 3.29 -7.91 13.13
C PRO A 106 3.09 -9.32 12.57
N ILE A 107 2.45 -10.22 13.33
CA ILE A 107 2.15 -11.60 12.91
C ILE A 107 0.81 -11.72 12.18
N ARG A 108 0.03 -10.63 12.09
CA ARG A 108 -1.21 -10.59 11.31
C ARG A 108 -0.92 -11.00 9.87
N LYS A 109 -1.69 -11.97 9.39
CA LYS A 109 -1.54 -12.52 8.05
C LYS A 109 -2.33 -11.73 7.02
N MET A 110 -1.73 -11.54 5.85
CA MET A 110 -2.37 -11.08 4.63
C MET A 110 -2.22 -12.16 3.57
N LYS A 111 -3.25 -12.33 2.74
CA LYS A 111 -3.12 -13.09 1.50
C LYS A 111 -2.29 -12.25 0.51
N LYS A 112 -1.18 -12.81 0.05
CA LYS A 112 -0.35 -12.28 -1.02
C LYS A 112 -0.46 -13.24 -2.20
N TYR A 113 -0.72 -12.74 -3.40
CA TYR A 113 -0.63 -13.58 -4.59
C TYR A 113 0.84 -13.80 -4.95
N ASP A 114 1.26 -15.06 -5.05
CA ASP A 114 2.62 -15.43 -5.45
C ASP A 114 2.64 -15.85 -6.92
N ILE A 115 3.38 -15.07 -7.72
CA ILE A 115 3.48 -15.24 -9.17
C ILE A 115 4.12 -16.57 -9.59
N ASN A 116 5.06 -17.10 -8.78
CA ASN A 116 5.79 -18.33 -9.09
C ASN A 116 4.92 -19.56 -8.82
N THR A 117 4.11 -19.51 -7.76
CA THR A 117 3.22 -20.62 -7.40
C THR A 117 1.82 -20.47 -7.99
N ARG A 118 1.46 -19.30 -8.55
CA ARG A 118 0.12 -18.97 -9.06
C ARG A 118 -0.99 -19.11 -8.00
N HIS A 119 -0.64 -19.02 -6.71
CA HIS A 119 -1.55 -19.19 -5.58
C HIS A 119 -1.43 -18.05 -4.56
N PHE A 120 -2.47 -17.89 -3.75
CA PHE A 120 -2.41 -17.02 -2.58
C PHE A 120 -1.70 -17.70 -1.43
N VAL A 121 -0.65 -17.05 -0.92
CA VAL A 121 0.08 -17.47 0.28
C VAL A 121 -0.26 -16.53 1.44
N ASP A 122 -0.28 -17.08 2.65
CA ASP A 122 -0.35 -16.25 3.85
C ASP A 122 1.04 -15.77 4.22
N LYS A 123 1.22 -14.45 4.30
CA LYS A 123 2.42 -13.84 4.87
C LYS A 123 2.05 -12.87 5.98
N SER A 124 2.89 -12.84 7.01
CA SER A 124 2.76 -11.84 8.07
C SER A 124 3.10 -10.44 7.55
N TYR A 125 2.60 -9.41 8.22
CA TYR A 125 2.94 -8.02 7.87
C TYR A 125 4.43 -7.75 8.00
N HIS A 126 5.07 -8.35 9.03
CA HIS A 126 6.51 -8.29 9.21
C HIS A 126 7.28 -8.82 7.99
N GLU A 127 6.96 -10.04 7.54
CA GLU A 127 7.59 -10.65 6.35
C GLU A 127 7.37 -9.80 5.11
N LEU A 128 6.16 -9.27 4.92
CA LEU A 128 5.81 -8.45 3.76
C LEU A 128 6.53 -7.11 3.74
N VAL A 129 6.74 -6.46 4.88
CA VAL A 129 7.49 -5.19 4.96
C VAL A 129 8.98 -5.40 4.65
N ILE A 130 9.60 -6.46 5.18
CA ILE A 130 10.98 -6.81 4.86
C ILE A 130 11.12 -7.13 3.36
N GLU A 131 10.17 -7.91 2.82
CA GLU A 131 10.14 -8.22 1.40
C GLU A 131 10.01 -6.93 0.57
N PHE A 132 9.12 -6.02 0.97
CA PHE A 132 8.89 -4.76 0.28
C PHE A 132 10.11 -3.84 0.30
N GLU A 133 10.82 -3.75 1.43
CA GLU A 133 12.07 -3.01 1.55
C GLU A 133 13.15 -3.57 0.61
N SER A 134 13.34 -4.89 0.62
CA SER A 134 14.28 -5.57 -0.28
C SER A 134 13.92 -5.33 -1.74
N PHE A 135 12.63 -5.44 -2.08
CA PHE A 135 12.11 -5.19 -3.41
C PHE A 135 12.40 -3.74 -3.83
N ARG A 136 11.99 -2.75 -3.04
CA ARG A 136 12.25 -1.32 -3.30
C ARG A 136 13.74 -1.03 -3.48
N ASN A 137 14.60 -1.56 -2.61
CA ASN A 137 16.04 -1.33 -2.67
C ASN A 137 16.65 -1.90 -3.96
N LYS A 138 16.25 -3.10 -4.39
CA LYS A 138 16.70 -3.68 -5.67
C LYS A 138 16.38 -2.77 -6.87
N TYR A 139 15.24 -2.10 -6.85
CA TYR A 139 14.83 -1.19 -7.94
C TYR A 139 15.39 0.22 -7.79
N SER A 140 15.67 0.66 -6.56
CA SER A 140 16.26 2.00 -6.28
C SER A 140 17.76 2.05 -6.51
N ALA A 141 18.47 0.93 -6.38
CA ALA A 141 19.91 0.93 -6.11
C ALA A 141 20.83 1.35 -7.27
N HIS A 142 20.39 1.48 -8.53
CA HIS A 142 21.35 1.65 -9.61
C HIS A 142 20.85 2.49 -10.80
N GLY A 143 21.54 3.61 -11.03
CA GLY A 143 21.53 4.36 -12.30
C GLY A 143 22.21 3.64 -13.47
N SER A 144 22.71 2.42 -13.26
CA SER A 144 23.40 1.59 -14.26
C SER A 144 22.64 0.30 -14.64
N THR A 145 21.54 -0.04 -13.98
CA THR A 145 20.76 -1.23 -14.34
C THR A 145 19.95 -0.93 -15.59
N ASN A 146 20.24 -1.65 -16.68
CA ASN A 146 19.47 -1.64 -17.92
C ASN A 146 17.96 -1.55 -17.63
N LEU A 147 17.36 -0.40 -17.95
CA LEU A 147 15.92 -0.11 -17.82
C LEU A 147 15.03 -1.22 -18.44
N GLY A 148 15.57 -2.00 -19.39
CA GLY A 148 14.91 -3.14 -20.00
C GLY A 148 14.58 -4.29 -19.04
N ASN A 149 15.32 -4.45 -17.93
CA ASN A 149 15.15 -5.56 -16.97
C ASN A 149 14.26 -5.22 -15.77
N ARG A 150 13.75 -3.99 -15.69
CA ARG A 150 12.83 -3.59 -14.62
C ARG A 150 11.46 -4.20 -14.90
N LYS A 151 11.11 -5.23 -14.13
CA LYS A 151 9.85 -5.97 -14.24
C LYS A 151 9.11 -5.88 -12.90
N ILE A 152 8.54 -4.71 -12.63
CA ILE A 152 7.50 -4.63 -11.60
C ILE A 152 6.23 -5.10 -12.30
N THR A 153 5.75 -6.26 -11.91
CA THR A 153 4.47 -6.78 -12.40
C THR A 153 3.33 -6.05 -11.71
N ILE A 154 2.17 -6.03 -12.37
CA ILE A 154 0.96 -5.44 -11.79
C ILE A 154 0.58 -6.13 -10.46
N ILE A 155 0.76 -7.44 -10.37
CA ILE A 155 0.45 -8.23 -9.20
C ILE A 155 1.36 -7.86 -8.02
N GLU A 156 2.66 -7.70 -8.26
CA GLU A 156 3.60 -7.25 -7.21
C GLU A 156 3.21 -5.87 -6.69
N LEU A 157 2.95 -4.91 -7.59
CA LEU A 157 2.52 -3.57 -7.20
C LEU A 157 1.22 -3.62 -6.38
N TRP A 158 0.25 -4.41 -6.81
CA TRP A 158 -1.04 -4.53 -6.12
C TRP A 158 -0.89 -5.20 -4.74
N ASN A 159 -0.06 -6.24 -4.61
CA ASN A 159 0.25 -6.84 -3.32
C ASN A 159 0.80 -5.79 -2.33
N TYR A 160 1.72 -4.93 -2.78
CA TYR A 160 2.33 -3.91 -1.93
C TYR A 160 1.40 -2.71 -1.64
N GLN A 161 0.57 -2.30 -2.61
CA GLN A 161 -0.49 -1.33 -2.36
C GLN A 161 -1.52 -1.85 -1.36
N THR A 162 -1.85 -3.15 -1.44
CA THR A 162 -2.76 -3.81 -0.50
C THR A 162 -2.15 -3.86 0.90
N LEU A 163 -0.86 -4.16 1.03
CA LEU A 163 -0.14 -4.07 2.31
C LEU A 163 -0.21 -2.65 2.89
N ALA A 164 0.11 -1.63 2.08
CA ALA A 164 0.09 -0.23 2.50
C ALA A 164 -1.31 0.19 2.97
N TRP A 165 -2.35 -0.17 2.22
CA TRP A 165 -3.75 0.05 2.59
C TRP A 165 -4.11 -0.58 3.94
N ASN A 166 -3.75 -1.85 4.14
CA ASN A 166 -4.04 -2.57 5.38
C ASN A 166 -3.30 -1.98 6.59
N ILE A 167 -2.05 -1.57 6.42
CA ILE A 167 -1.25 -0.91 7.46
C ILE A 167 -1.87 0.44 7.84
N LEU A 168 -2.20 1.28 6.85
CA LEU A 168 -2.85 2.58 7.07
C LEU A 168 -4.18 2.40 7.82
N TRP A 169 -5.02 1.47 7.35
CA TRP A 169 -6.33 1.24 7.96
C TRP A 169 -6.22 0.77 9.41
N THR A 170 -5.32 -0.18 9.68
CA THR A 170 -5.08 -0.69 11.04
C THR A 170 -4.57 0.42 11.97
N ALA A 171 -3.62 1.23 11.51
CA ALA A 171 -3.11 2.36 12.28
C ALA A 171 -4.18 3.43 12.54
N LEU A 172 -5.06 3.66 11.56
CA LEU A 172 -6.16 4.61 11.69
C LEU A 172 -7.21 4.12 12.72
N GLU A 173 -7.58 2.85 12.68
CA GLU A 173 -8.46 2.24 13.68
C GLU A 173 -7.87 2.28 15.08
N PHE A 174 -6.56 2.06 15.21
CA PHE A 174 -5.84 2.18 16.48
C PHE A 174 -5.87 3.62 17.02
N GLN A 175 -5.57 4.61 16.19
CA GLN A 175 -5.61 6.01 16.59
C GLN A 175 -7.03 6.44 16.98
N GLN A 176 -8.05 5.94 16.27
CA GLN A 176 -9.44 6.20 16.63
C GLN A 176 -9.79 5.64 18.01
N ARG A 177 -9.29 4.46 18.38
CA ARG A 177 -9.49 3.88 19.71
C ARG A 177 -8.82 4.73 20.79
N LYS A 178 -7.55 5.13 20.59
CA LYS A 178 -6.82 6.01 21.52
C LYS A 178 -7.55 7.33 21.79
N LEU A 179 -8.08 7.97 20.75
CA LEU A 179 -8.85 9.21 20.88
C LEU A 179 -10.16 9.03 21.66
N LYS A 180 -10.83 7.89 21.52
CA LYS A 180 -12.05 7.57 22.28
C LYS A 180 -11.77 7.27 23.75
N GLU A 181 -10.62 6.69 24.05
CA GLU A 181 -10.19 6.32 25.41
C GLU A 181 -9.62 7.51 26.20
N GLY A 182 -9.52 8.70 25.60
CA GLY A 182 -9.04 9.90 26.29
C GLY A 182 -7.53 9.94 26.51
N ASN A 183 -6.75 9.16 25.75
CA ASN A 183 -5.29 9.19 25.74
C ASN A 183 -4.79 9.89 24.45
N PRO A 184 -4.73 11.23 24.42
CA PRO A 184 -4.03 11.94 23.35
C PRO A 184 -2.53 11.76 23.56
N THR A 185 -1.89 11.00 22.67
CA THR A 185 -0.43 11.05 22.48
C THR A 185 -0.02 12.30 21.71
#